data_AF-A0A3Q8FUE9-F1
#
_entry.id   AF-A0A3Q8FUE9-F1
#
_cell.length_a   1.000
_cell.length_b   1.000
_cell.length_c   1.000
_cell.angle_alpha   90.00
_cell.angle_beta   90.00
_cell.angle_gamma   90.00
#
_symmetry.space_group_name_H-M   'P 1'
#
loop_
_entity.id
_entity.type
_entity.pdbx_description
1 polymer ?
#
loop_
_entity_poly.entity_id
_entity_poly.type
_entity_poly.pdbx_seq_one_letter_code
_entity_poly.pdbx_strand_id
1 'polypeptide(L)'
;MNRRPPHAPYPTSNSGNDDGDNPTPDLSTFWGCLKRIRDGDGADGLLWPETTLPPGREQAMARVERAAVGMLTVAEMLHAAERCRLMATPDRHLDEGVVDGLFMACRGLAELVCREVRPE
;
A
#
# COMPACT_ATOMS: atom_id res chain seq x y z
N MET A 1 16.48 31.03 -6.11
CA MET A 1 16.22 29.67 -5.60
C MET A 1 15.48 29.76 -4.27
N ASN A 2 14.15 29.62 -4.29
CA ASN A 2 13.34 29.64 -3.06
C ASN A 2 13.30 28.24 -2.46
N ARG A 3 14.02 28.01 -1.36
CA ARG A 3 13.92 26.76 -0.59
C ARG A 3 12.58 26.72 0.14
N ARG A 4 11.81 25.65 -0.10
CA ARG A 4 10.57 25.35 0.64
C ARG A 4 10.93 25.12 2.12
N PRO A 5 10.16 25.66 3.10
CA PRO A 5 10.48 25.45 4.50
C PRO A 5 10.33 23.95 4.88
N PRO A 6 11.10 23.47 5.87
CA PRO A 6 11.00 22.10 6.35
C PRO A 6 9.57 21.84 6.85
N HIS A 7 8.96 20.74 6.40
CA HIS A 7 7.65 20.30 6.86
C HIS A 7 7.70 20.19 8.39
N ALA A 8 6.89 20.97 9.08
CA ALA A 8 6.68 20.79 10.50
C ALA A 8 6.16 19.35 10.72
N PRO A 9 6.68 18.60 11.70
CA PRO A 9 6.03 17.38 12.12
C PRO A 9 4.59 17.73 12.49
N TYR A 10 3.61 17.03 11.92
CA TYR A 10 2.23 17.19 12.34
C TYR A 10 2.16 17.00 13.86
N PRO A 11 1.36 17.80 14.59
CA PRO A 11 1.23 17.64 16.02
C PRO A 11 0.74 16.22 16.29
N THR A 12 1.60 15.37 16.84
CA THR A 12 1.17 14.19 17.58
C THR A 12 0.19 14.71 18.62
N SER A 13 -1.07 14.37 18.44
CA SER A 13 -2.15 14.83 19.31
C SER A 13 -1.98 14.20 20.69
N ASN A 14 -1.12 14.80 21.50
CA ASN A 14 -1.12 14.63 22.93
C ASN A 14 -2.27 15.46 23.50
N SER A 15 -3.48 14.95 23.32
CA SER A 15 -4.63 15.33 24.14
C SER A 15 -5.23 14.02 24.62
N GLY A 16 -4.81 13.60 25.82
CA GLY A 16 -5.48 12.52 26.51
C GLY A 16 -6.94 12.91 26.66
N ASN A 17 -7.80 12.16 25.99
CA ASN A 17 -9.17 11.86 26.39
C ASN A 17 -9.57 10.57 25.68
N ASP A 18 -10.12 9.69 26.50
CA ASP A 18 -10.51 8.31 26.24
C ASP A 18 -11.75 8.27 25.34
N ASP A 19 -11.54 8.25 24.02
CA ASP A 19 -12.56 7.88 23.03
C ASP A 19 -11.95 6.82 22.11
N GLY A 20 -11.77 5.62 22.66
CA GLY A 20 -11.24 4.45 21.96
C GLY A 20 -12.21 3.91 20.91
N ASP A 21 -12.31 4.59 19.76
CA ASP A 21 -12.53 4.00 18.43
C ASP A 21 -12.59 5.03 17.29
N ASN A 22 -12.40 6.32 17.56
CA ASN A 22 -12.53 7.32 16.49
C ASN A 22 -11.21 7.40 15.69
N PRO A 23 -11.17 6.98 14.41
CA PRO A 23 -9.99 7.25 13.58
C PRO A 23 -9.76 8.76 13.56
N THR A 24 -8.49 9.19 13.63
CA THR A 24 -8.11 10.62 13.64
C THR A 24 -8.98 11.40 12.65
N PRO A 25 -9.51 12.60 12.96
CA PRO A 25 -10.55 13.28 12.15
C PRO A 25 -10.27 13.41 10.64
N ASP A 26 -9.00 13.34 10.24
CA ASP A 26 -8.58 13.32 8.82
C ASP A 26 -8.93 11.97 8.14
N LEU A 27 -8.78 10.84 8.84
CA LEU A 27 -9.05 9.47 8.36
C LEU A 27 -10.53 9.09 8.23
N SER A 28 -11.45 9.83 8.87
CA SER A 28 -12.89 9.56 8.78
C SER A 28 -13.57 10.26 7.60
N THR A 29 -12.83 11.10 6.87
CA THR A 29 -13.35 11.80 5.69
C THR A 29 -12.77 11.22 4.41
N PHE A 30 -13.60 11.14 3.36
CA PHE A 30 -13.15 10.74 2.02
C PHE A 30 -11.95 11.58 1.55
N TRP A 31 -11.97 12.88 1.85
CA TRP A 31 -10.90 13.80 1.46
C TRP A 31 -9.58 13.48 2.18
N GLY A 32 -9.59 13.22 3.48
CA GLY A 32 -8.36 12.87 4.19
C GLY A 32 -7.85 11.48 3.81
N CYS A 33 -8.72 10.51 3.54
CA CYS A 33 -8.32 9.25 2.91
C CYS A 33 -7.64 9.47 1.55
N LEU A 34 -8.22 10.32 0.70
CA LEU A 34 -7.66 10.63 -0.62
C LEU A 34 -6.31 11.35 -0.50
N LYS A 35 -6.18 12.28 0.45
CA LYS A 35 -4.94 12.99 0.73
C LYS A 35 -3.85 12.01 1.12
N ARG A 36 -4.12 11.08 2.05
CA ARG A 36 -3.17 10.05 2.48
C ARG A 36 -2.77 9.07 1.37
N ILE A 37 -3.73 8.65 0.54
CA ILE A 37 -3.43 7.86 -0.66
C ILE A 37 -2.45 8.60 -1.59
N ARG A 38 -2.63 9.92 -1.75
CA ARG A 38 -1.79 10.79 -2.58
C ARG A 38 -0.43 11.10 -1.96
N ASP A 39 -0.38 11.28 -0.65
CA ASP A 39 0.85 11.50 0.13
C ASP A 39 1.69 10.22 0.22
N GLY A 40 1.13 9.08 -0.18
CA GLY A 40 1.89 7.88 -0.46
C GLY A 40 2.00 6.94 0.73
N ASP A 41 0.98 6.87 1.59
CA ASP A 41 0.96 5.98 2.75
C ASP A 41 1.36 4.52 2.47
N GLY A 42 1.91 3.84 3.48
CA GLY A 42 2.26 2.44 3.44
C GLY A 42 1.06 1.52 3.27
N ALA A 43 1.30 0.22 3.33
CA ALA A 43 0.25 -0.77 3.23
C ALA A 43 -0.73 -0.74 4.41
N ASP A 44 -0.26 -0.31 5.58
CA ASP A 44 -1.01 -0.12 6.81
C ASP A 44 -1.82 1.20 6.85
N GLY A 45 -1.70 2.01 5.79
CA GLY A 45 -2.30 3.34 5.74
C GLY A 45 -1.67 4.31 6.72
N LEU A 46 -0.39 4.13 7.08
CA LEU A 46 0.44 5.07 7.83
C LEU A 46 1.52 5.69 6.94
N LEU A 47 2.07 6.84 7.34
CA LEU A 47 3.25 7.40 6.66
C LEU A 47 4.48 6.53 6.95
N TRP A 48 5.44 6.52 6.03
CA TRP A 48 6.68 5.78 6.23
C TRP A 48 7.38 6.24 7.53
N PRO A 49 7.77 5.30 8.41
CA PRO A 49 8.25 5.63 9.76
C PRO A 49 9.65 6.25 9.77
N GLU A 50 10.47 6.02 8.74
CA GLU A 50 11.83 6.56 8.69
C GLU A 50 11.83 8.03 8.27
N THR A 51 12.27 8.89 9.19
CA THR A 51 12.29 10.35 9.01
C THR A 51 13.62 10.89 8.50
N THR A 52 14.64 10.06 8.40
CA THR A 52 16.00 10.43 7.98
C THR A 52 16.26 10.24 6.48
N LEU A 53 15.24 9.82 5.73
CA LEU A 53 15.34 9.63 4.30
C LEU A 53 15.39 10.97 3.55
N PRO A 54 16.09 11.04 2.40
CA PRO A 54 15.98 12.15 1.47
C PRO A 54 14.51 12.44 1.11
N PRO A 55 14.11 13.71 0.93
CA PRO A 55 12.72 14.06 0.61
C PRO A 55 12.19 13.29 -0.61
N GLY A 56 11.00 12.70 -0.47
CA GLY A 56 10.35 11.88 -1.48
C GLY A 56 10.74 10.39 -1.42
N ARG A 57 11.86 10.03 -0.78
CA ARG A 57 12.26 8.62 -0.63
C ARG A 57 11.37 7.89 0.38
N GLU A 58 10.86 8.59 1.38
CA GLU A 58 9.83 8.08 2.30
C GLU A 58 8.56 7.63 1.56
N GLN A 59 8.11 8.41 0.58
CA GLN A 59 6.93 8.09 -0.24
C GLN A 59 7.21 6.92 -1.20
N ALA A 60 8.44 6.86 -1.74
CA ALA A 60 8.87 5.72 -2.56
C ALA A 60 8.89 4.42 -1.75
N MET A 61 9.40 4.45 -0.51
CA MET A 61 9.43 3.27 0.36
C MET A 61 8.03 2.79 0.75
N ALA A 62 7.14 3.71 1.13
CA ALA A 62 5.75 3.35 1.42
C ALA A 62 5.01 2.81 0.17
N ARG A 63 5.30 3.34 -1.02
CA ARG A 63 4.80 2.78 -2.28
C ARG A 63 5.34 1.37 -2.56
N VAL A 64 6.63 1.12 -2.27
CA VAL A 64 7.26 -0.21 -2.37
C VAL A 64 6.58 -1.19 -1.42
N GLU A 65 6.37 -0.82 -0.17
CA GLU A 65 5.70 -1.65 0.82
C GLU A 65 4.27 -2.00 0.36
N ARG A 66 3.49 -1.00 -0.07
CA ARG A 66 2.13 -1.20 -0.59
C ARG A 66 2.12 -2.16 -1.80
N ALA A 67 3.07 -2.01 -2.71
CA ALA A 67 3.20 -2.90 -3.86
C ALA A 67 3.62 -4.33 -3.44
N ALA A 68 4.51 -4.47 -2.46
CA ALA A 68 4.92 -5.76 -1.92
C ALA A 68 3.78 -6.50 -1.22
N VAL A 69 2.99 -5.80 -0.39
CA VAL A 69 1.78 -6.37 0.22
C VAL A 69 0.75 -6.75 -0.85
N GLY A 70 0.54 -5.90 -1.86
CA GLY A 70 -0.33 -6.23 -3.00
C GLY A 70 0.12 -7.48 -3.75
N MET A 71 1.43 -7.67 -3.97
CA MET A 71 1.96 -8.89 -4.58
C MET A 71 1.64 -10.13 -3.76
N LEU A 72 1.80 -10.07 -2.43
CA LEU A 72 1.49 -11.18 -1.53
C LEU A 72 0.02 -11.56 -1.65
N THR A 73 -0.90 -10.59 -1.61
CA THR A 73 -2.33 -10.85 -1.79
C THR A 73 -2.64 -11.50 -3.13
N VAL A 74 -2.03 -11.03 -4.23
CA VAL A 74 -2.22 -11.66 -5.55
C VAL A 74 -1.67 -13.08 -5.58
N ALA A 75 -0.52 -13.34 -4.96
CA ALA A 75 0.06 -14.68 -4.85
C ALA A 75 -0.83 -15.64 -4.04
N GLU A 76 -1.45 -15.15 -2.96
CA GLU A 76 -2.43 -15.92 -2.18
C GLU A 76 -3.67 -16.28 -3.02
N MET A 77 -4.18 -15.33 -3.82
CA MET A 77 -5.30 -15.58 -4.74
C MET A 77 -4.95 -16.64 -5.79
N LEU A 78 -3.75 -16.57 -6.37
CA LEU A 78 -3.25 -17.58 -7.32
C LEU A 78 -3.11 -18.95 -6.65
N HIS A 79 -2.60 -19.01 -5.42
CA HIS A 79 -2.52 -20.26 -4.66
C HIS A 79 -3.90 -20.85 -4.36
N ALA A 80 -4.86 -20.00 -3.97
CA ALA A 80 -6.24 -20.42 -3.76
C ALA A 80 -6.89 -20.94 -5.04
N ALA A 81 -6.64 -20.28 -6.19
CA ALA A 81 -7.12 -20.73 -7.48
C ALA A 81 -6.57 -22.12 -7.85
N GLU A 82 -5.28 -22.36 -7.63
CA GLU A 82 -4.68 -23.68 -7.88
C GLU A 82 -5.25 -24.77 -6.96
N ARG A 83 -5.44 -24.47 -5.67
CA ARG A 83 -6.11 -25.41 -4.75
C ARG A 83 -7.53 -25.71 -5.18
N CYS A 84 -8.28 -24.71 -5.65
CA CYS A 84 -9.62 -24.89 -6.17
C CYS A 84 -9.60 -25.78 -7.42
N ARG A 85 -8.67 -25.55 -8.34
CA ARG A 85 -8.50 -26.36 -9.56
C ARG A 85 -8.29 -27.85 -9.28
N LEU A 86 -7.56 -28.16 -8.20
CA LEU A 86 -7.27 -29.55 -7.80
C LEU A 86 -8.40 -30.23 -7.02
N MET A 87 -9.24 -29.47 -6.31
CA MET A 87 -10.18 -30.01 -5.32
C MET A 87 -11.66 -29.80 -5.66
N ALA A 88 -11.97 -28.84 -6.53
CA ALA A 88 -13.34 -28.45 -6.85
C ALA A 88 -13.73 -28.86 -8.27
N THR A 89 -15.05 -28.86 -8.51
CA THR A 89 -15.62 -29.03 -9.84
C THR A 89 -15.30 -27.83 -10.74
N PRO A 90 -15.19 -28.01 -12.07
CA PRO A 90 -14.78 -26.95 -12.99
C PRO A 90 -15.62 -25.66 -12.94
N ASP A 91 -16.92 -25.75 -12.61
CA ASP A 91 -17.81 -24.59 -12.43
C ASP A 91 -17.44 -23.68 -11.25
N ARG A 92 -16.56 -24.14 -10.36
CA ARG A 92 -16.04 -23.39 -9.22
C ARG A 92 -14.62 -22.88 -9.43
N HIS A 93 -14.01 -23.20 -10.57
CA HIS A 93 -12.68 -22.71 -10.89
C HIS A 93 -12.76 -21.22 -11.20
N LEU A 94 -11.66 -20.52 -10.94
CA LEU A 94 -11.50 -19.15 -11.41
C LEU A 94 -11.42 -19.19 -12.94
N ASP A 95 -12.04 -18.23 -13.62
CA ASP A 95 -11.91 -18.08 -15.07
C ASP A 95 -10.44 -17.91 -15.47
N GLU A 96 -10.03 -18.54 -16.58
CA GLU A 96 -8.64 -18.53 -17.05
C GLU A 96 -8.13 -17.10 -17.29
N GLY A 97 -8.98 -16.21 -17.82
CA GLY A 97 -8.63 -14.81 -18.05
C GLY A 97 -8.41 -14.03 -16.75
N VAL A 98 -9.10 -14.41 -15.66
CA VAL A 98 -8.84 -13.84 -14.34
C VAL A 98 -7.52 -14.34 -13.77
N VAL A 99 -7.20 -15.63 -13.94
CA VAL A 99 -5.90 -16.20 -13.52
C VAL A 99 -4.75 -15.50 -14.24
N ASP A 100 -4.86 -15.33 -15.56
CA ASP A 100 -3.86 -14.60 -16.36
C ASP A 100 -3.74 -13.13 -15.92
N GLY A 101 -4.86 -12.48 -15.64
CA GLY A 101 -4.89 -11.12 -15.09
C GLY A 101 -4.17 -11.01 -13.74
N LEU A 102 -4.32 -12.00 -12.86
CA LEU A 102 -3.60 -12.06 -11.59
C LEU A 102 -2.09 -12.25 -11.79
N PHE A 103 -1.65 -13.09 -12.74
CA PHE A 103 -0.23 -13.19 -13.07
C PHE A 103 0.34 -11.87 -13.59
N MET A 104 -0.39 -11.16 -14.46
CA MET A 104 0.01 -9.84 -14.95
C MET A 104 0.07 -8.81 -13.82
N ALA A 105 -0.90 -8.81 -12.91
CA ALA A 105 -0.91 -7.92 -11.75
C ALA A 105 0.29 -8.18 -10.82
N CYS A 106 0.57 -9.46 -10.49
CA CYS A 106 1.71 -9.85 -9.67
C CYS A 106 3.02 -9.36 -10.29
N ARG A 107 3.20 -9.61 -11.59
CA ARG A 107 4.37 -9.15 -12.34
C ARG A 107 4.50 -7.62 -12.33
N GLY A 108 3.43 -6.88 -12.62
CA GLY A 108 3.46 -5.42 -12.66
C GLY A 108 3.83 -4.81 -11.30
N LEU A 109 3.33 -5.38 -10.21
CA LEU A 109 3.71 -4.96 -8.85
C LEU A 109 5.18 -5.30 -8.54
N ALA A 110 5.68 -6.46 -8.99
CA ALA A 110 7.09 -6.83 -8.83
C ALA A 110 8.04 -5.90 -9.60
N GLU A 111 7.67 -5.55 -10.84
CA GLU A 111 8.41 -4.60 -11.66
C GLU A 111 8.45 -3.21 -11.00
N LEU A 112 7.35 -2.78 -10.37
CA LEU A 112 7.32 -1.55 -9.58
C LEU A 112 8.29 -1.64 -8.41
N VAL A 113 8.23 -2.68 -7.58
CA VAL A 113 9.14 -2.85 -6.44
C VAL A 113 10.60 -2.82 -6.89
N CYS A 114 10.94 -3.56 -7.94
CA CYS A 114 12.30 -3.59 -8.50
C CYS A 114 12.78 -2.21 -8.98
N ARG A 115 11.90 -1.40 -9.54
CA ARG A 115 12.22 -0.05 -10.01
C ARG A 115 12.52 0.90 -8.85
N GLU A 116 11.67 0.89 -7.82
CA GLU A 116 11.73 1.87 -6.72
C GLU A 116 12.78 1.52 -5.65
N VAL A 117 13.18 0.24 -5.52
CA VAL A 117 14.22 -0.18 -4.54
C VAL A 117 15.61 0.37 -4.90
N ARG A 118 15.90 0.58 -6.19
CA ARG A 118 17.20 1.12 -6.61
C ARG A 118 17.28 2.61 -6.27
N PRO A 119 18.26 3.06 -5.47
CA PRO A 119 18.54 4.48 -5.35
C PRO A 119 19.01 5.02 -6.71
N GLU A 120 18.57 6.24 -7.06
CA GLU A 120 19.10 7.00 -8.19
C GLU A 120 20.60 7.32 -8.03
#